data_AF-A0A5D2UP86-F1
#
_entry.id   AF-A0A5D2UP86-F1
#
_cell.length_a   1.000
_cell.length_b   1.000
_cell.length_c   1.000
_cell.angle_alpha   90.00
_cell.angle_beta   90.00
_cell.angle_gamma   90.00
#
_symmetry.space_group_name_H-M   'P 1'
#
loop_
_entity.id
_entity.type
_entity.pdbx_description
1 polymer ?
#
loop_
_entity_poly.entity_id
_entity_poly.type
_entity_poly.pdbx_seq_one_letter_code
_entity_poly.pdbx_strand_id
1 'polypeptide(L)'
;MEMKNENENESHDESVKQIQHDFHEEHPLVLVAEQSNEGLKAHCNGCGELLSAPCFTCIHCNYHLHKQCAEVPLEIPNHPLHPKHSGVGLLLRQRPNPSGYWVYGCALCKEKRNMFFYECDRCYFSIDIKCAQLSSSFKFSQLYKHDIHQHPLTFIESPMAIDVLKRLNCCWCHEPLTYAIYLCPDCPSFIIHKKCLDELPTKINHPSHHIHPIFLHYSDRNHFCNLCQKEYSGAFYGCSLCHFNINLECALLRSIIEEKRSHQHLFFLLWRQGSFICDACDTEGNYISYICLKCYIVVHKECISLPRIIKFSRHAHCIFHKYFLQTQELTKQDCKICFNEVRLERGSYSCVKQGCNYVVHVNCVLEDEELYELIEDEKQCEELEEKSMQSSIIRVIEVNEAGEAAKIEHLSHQHCLVLADKMEEEIDRKCDGCMLPISNIFYYCSECPFFLHKTCAELPRFKQHWFHHSNATLNFDSSKWCNFCRRSCSGFFYEIGGYLEICIRCAKVADIIECEGHQHFLFFDFKYREKCNGCGIWCRRGAFRCGKCRFALDFGCLTLPHSALHKIDEHKLKLTYHDE
;
A
#
# COMPACT_ATOMS: atom_id res chain seq x y z
N MET A 1 -73.76 28.93 19.20
CA MET A 1 -74.71 27.94 18.67
C MET A 1 -73.87 26.79 18.15
N GLU A 2 -73.80 25.73 18.94
CA GLU A 2 -73.08 24.50 18.64
C GLU A 2 -73.83 23.72 17.55
N MET A 3 -73.09 23.19 16.57
CA MET A 3 -73.46 22.01 15.77
C MET A 3 -72.15 21.24 15.56
N LYS A 4 -71.84 20.22 16.38
CA LYS A 4 -72.12 18.79 16.13
C LYS A 4 -71.78 18.39 14.69
N ASN A 5 -70.61 17.85 14.43
CA ASN A 5 -70.25 16.41 14.51
C ASN A 5 -71.33 15.48 13.93
N GLU A 6 -71.12 15.08 12.68
CA GLU A 6 -71.50 13.76 12.20
C GLU A 6 -70.23 13.05 11.74
N ASN A 7 -69.92 11.97 12.47
CA ASN A 7 -69.00 10.93 12.04
C ASN A 7 -69.66 10.18 10.89
N GLU A 8 -68.93 9.97 9.80
CA GLU A 8 -69.03 8.74 9.02
C GLU A 8 -67.66 8.07 9.05
N ASN A 9 -67.54 7.14 9.99
CA ASN A 9 -66.62 6.02 9.88
C ASN A 9 -67.07 5.18 8.68
N GLU A 10 -66.37 5.24 7.56
CA GLU A 10 -66.29 4.10 6.66
C GLU A 10 -64.97 3.37 6.93
N SER A 11 -65.12 2.19 7.50
CA SER A 11 -64.08 1.19 7.66
C SER A 11 -63.49 0.81 6.30
N HIS A 12 -62.22 1.11 6.10
CA HIS A 12 -61.36 0.31 5.21
C HIS A 12 -60.44 -0.51 6.12
N ASP A 13 -61.00 -1.61 6.62
CA ASP A 13 -60.23 -2.76 7.07
C ASP A 13 -59.71 -3.49 5.82
N GLU A 14 -58.77 -2.85 5.11
CA GLU A 14 -57.89 -3.58 4.21
C GLU A 14 -56.92 -4.35 5.10
N SER A 15 -57.14 -5.66 5.21
CA SER A 15 -56.27 -6.59 5.92
C SER A 15 -54.80 -6.27 5.60
N VAL A 16 -54.12 -5.63 6.54
CA VAL A 16 -52.72 -5.23 6.38
C VAL A 16 -51.89 -6.51 6.24
N LYS A 17 -51.41 -6.80 5.03
CA LYS A 17 -50.62 -8.03 4.79
C LYS A 17 -49.28 -7.88 5.50
N GLN A 18 -49.07 -8.65 6.55
CA GLN A 18 -47.83 -8.71 7.33
C GLN A 18 -47.11 -10.04 7.13
N ILE A 19 -45.79 -10.01 7.15
CA ILE A 19 -44.95 -11.22 7.10
C ILE A 19 -43.92 -11.19 8.24
N GLN A 20 -43.57 -12.38 8.72
CA GLN A 20 -42.38 -12.59 9.53
C GLN A 20 -41.27 -13.07 8.59
N HIS A 21 -40.10 -12.43 8.62
CA HIS A 21 -39.01 -12.74 7.69
C HIS A 21 -37.81 -13.33 8.45
N ASP A 22 -37.20 -14.40 7.95
CA ASP A 22 -36.16 -15.17 8.68
C ASP A 22 -34.90 -14.35 8.99
N PHE A 23 -34.63 -13.30 8.22
CA PHE A 23 -33.52 -12.36 8.48
C PHE A 23 -33.93 -11.12 9.28
N HIS A 24 -35.16 -11.08 9.81
CA HIS A 24 -35.70 -10.00 10.63
C HIS A 24 -36.86 -10.54 11.51
N GLU A 25 -36.51 -11.36 12.51
CA GLU A 25 -37.49 -12.02 13.38
C GLU A 25 -37.98 -11.15 14.55
N GLU A 26 -37.39 -9.98 14.77
CA GLU A 26 -37.73 -9.14 15.93
C GLU A 26 -39.09 -8.44 15.75
N HIS A 27 -39.43 -8.05 14.52
CA HIS A 27 -40.70 -7.39 14.21
C HIS A 27 -41.25 -7.82 12.85
N PRO A 28 -42.59 -7.89 12.70
CA PRO A 28 -43.22 -8.19 11.41
C PRO A 28 -43.00 -7.05 10.41
N LEU A 29 -42.90 -7.42 9.13
CA LEU A 29 -42.84 -6.48 8.01
C LEU A 29 -44.23 -6.27 7.42
N VAL A 30 -44.59 -5.03 7.14
CA VAL A 30 -45.89 -4.61 6.61
C VAL A 30 -45.78 -4.37 5.10
N LEU A 31 -46.71 -4.91 4.30
CA LEU A 31 -46.77 -4.64 2.87
C LEU A 31 -47.28 -3.22 2.60
N VAL A 32 -46.48 -2.45 1.86
CA VAL A 32 -46.83 -1.15 1.30
C VAL A 32 -47.06 -1.34 -0.20
N ALA A 33 -48.31 -1.19 -0.64
CA ALA A 33 -48.72 -1.46 -2.02
C ALA A 33 -48.48 -0.28 -2.98
N GLU A 34 -48.58 0.96 -2.50
CA GLU A 34 -48.45 2.19 -3.32
C GLU A 34 -47.42 3.17 -2.72
N GLN A 35 -46.76 3.96 -3.58
CA GLN A 35 -45.86 5.03 -3.14
C GLN A 35 -46.68 6.30 -2.82
N SER A 36 -46.43 6.92 -1.66
CA SER A 36 -46.84 8.32 -1.46
C SER A 36 -46.05 9.23 -2.43
N ASN A 37 -46.60 10.40 -2.77
CA ASN A 37 -46.00 11.35 -3.73
C ASN A 37 -44.60 11.88 -3.33
N GLU A 38 -44.09 11.50 -2.15
CA GLU A 38 -42.71 11.69 -1.72
C GLU A 38 -41.98 10.34 -1.82
N GLY A 39 -41.17 10.15 -2.87
CA GLY A 39 -40.48 8.88 -3.10
C GLY A 39 -39.62 8.44 -1.89
N LEU A 40 -39.80 7.20 -1.45
CA LEU A 40 -38.99 6.56 -0.41
C LEU A 40 -37.50 6.55 -0.83
N LYS A 41 -36.67 7.39 -0.19
CA LYS A 41 -35.19 7.39 -0.36
C LYS A 41 -34.50 6.24 0.40
N ALA A 42 -35.18 5.11 0.56
CA ALA A 42 -34.64 3.93 1.26
C ALA A 42 -34.06 2.94 0.27
N HIS A 43 -33.12 2.10 0.73
CA HIS A 43 -32.58 0.99 -0.04
C HIS A 43 -33.14 -0.34 0.49
N CYS A 44 -33.34 -1.30 -0.40
CA CYS A 44 -33.75 -2.66 -0.05
C CYS A 44 -32.61 -3.40 0.65
N ASN A 45 -32.85 -3.91 1.86
CA ASN A 45 -31.88 -4.67 2.67
C ASN A 45 -31.52 -6.04 2.07
N GLY A 46 -32.25 -6.51 1.05
CA GLY A 46 -31.95 -7.75 0.34
C GLY A 46 -31.09 -7.52 -0.90
N CYS A 47 -31.50 -6.61 -1.78
CA CYS A 47 -30.84 -6.40 -3.07
C CYS A 47 -29.98 -5.14 -3.18
N GLY A 48 -30.00 -4.26 -2.17
CA GLY A 48 -29.20 -3.03 -2.10
C GLY A 48 -29.68 -1.88 -2.99
N GLU A 49 -30.69 -2.08 -3.84
CA GLU A 49 -31.21 -1.03 -4.74
C GLU A 49 -32.20 -0.11 -4.05
N LEU A 50 -32.48 1.03 -4.69
CA LEU A 50 -33.52 1.94 -4.25
C LEU A 50 -34.87 1.23 -4.17
N LEU A 51 -35.58 1.46 -3.07
CA LEU A 51 -36.84 0.80 -2.76
C LEU A 51 -37.96 1.32 -3.68
N SER A 52 -38.78 0.40 -4.18
CA SER A 52 -39.97 0.70 -4.99
C SER A 52 -41.15 -0.09 -4.48
N ALA A 53 -42.35 0.49 -4.51
CA ALA A 53 -43.56 -0.26 -4.19
C ALA A 53 -43.88 -1.27 -5.31
N PRO A 54 -44.45 -2.45 -5.00
CA PRO A 54 -44.79 -2.92 -3.67
C PRO A 54 -43.57 -3.40 -2.86
N CYS A 55 -43.52 -3.06 -1.56
CA CYS A 55 -42.41 -3.40 -0.67
C CYS A 55 -42.88 -3.76 0.75
N PHE A 56 -42.08 -4.50 1.49
CA PHE A 56 -42.29 -4.83 2.90
C PHE A 56 -41.38 -3.97 3.76
N THR A 57 -41.94 -3.26 4.74
CA THR A 57 -41.19 -2.36 5.62
C THR A 57 -41.45 -2.69 7.08
N CYS A 58 -40.42 -2.58 7.90
CA CYS A 58 -40.60 -2.62 9.35
C CYS A 58 -40.97 -1.21 9.84
N ILE A 59 -41.99 -1.11 10.69
CA ILE A 59 -42.37 0.17 11.31
C ILE A 59 -41.46 0.56 12.49
N HIS A 60 -40.75 -0.41 13.08
CA HIS A 60 -39.90 -0.22 14.25
C HIS A 60 -38.41 -0.13 13.89
N CYS A 61 -38.01 -0.70 12.75
CA CYS A 61 -36.63 -0.78 12.31
C CYS A 61 -36.47 -0.17 10.92
N ASN A 62 -35.27 0.32 10.60
CA ASN A 62 -34.94 0.76 9.24
C ASN A 62 -34.64 -0.45 8.32
N TYR A 63 -35.60 -1.37 8.22
CA TYR A 63 -35.49 -2.62 7.47
C TYR A 63 -36.59 -2.69 6.41
N HIS A 64 -36.18 -2.72 5.16
CA HIS A 64 -37.06 -2.64 4.00
C HIS A 64 -36.68 -3.67 2.95
N LEU A 65 -37.65 -4.37 2.38
CA LEU A 65 -37.43 -5.34 1.30
C LEU A 65 -38.39 -5.04 0.15
N HIS A 66 -37.92 -5.13 -1.10
CA HIS A 66 -38.86 -5.27 -2.21
C HIS A 66 -39.72 -6.52 -2.00
N LYS A 67 -40.98 -6.50 -2.46
CA LYS A 67 -41.85 -7.69 -2.36
C LYS A 67 -41.15 -8.96 -2.88
N GLN A 68 -40.48 -8.85 -4.02
CA GLN A 68 -39.73 -9.95 -4.63
C GLN A 68 -38.51 -10.40 -3.81
N CYS A 69 -37.93 -9.53 -2.98
CA CYS A 69 -36.81 -9.88 -2.10
C CYS A 69 -37.27 -10.51 -0.79
N ALA A 70 -38.50 -10.23 -0.35
CA ALA A 70 -39.09 -10.85 0.83
C ALA A 70 -39.72 -12.22 0.53
N GLU A 71 -40.14 -12.45 -0.71
CA GLU A 71 -40.79 -13.69 -1.16
C GLU A 71 -39.81 -14.67 -1.84
N VAL A 72 -38.48 -14.47 -1.71
CA VAL A 72 -37.49 -15.40 -2.27
C VAL A 72 -37.48 -16.72 -1.51
N PRO A 73 -37.27 -17.87 -2.18
CA PRO A 73 -37.17 -19.16 -1.50
C PRO A 73 -35.91 -19.23 -0.63
N LEU A 74 -35.99 -19.88 0.54
CA LEU A 74 -34.84 -20.10 1.42
C LEU A 74 -33.82 -21.08 0.85
N GLU A 75 -34.27 -22.00 0.00
CA GLU A 75 -33.42 -22.99 -0.64
C GLU A 75 -33.76 -23.10 -2.13
N ILE A 76 -32.74 -23.13 -2.98
CA ILE A 76 -32.88 -23.44 -4.40
C ILE A 76 -32.24 -24.81 -4.67
N PRO A 77 -33.03 -25.86 -4.93
CA PRO A 77 -32.51 -27.16 -5.32
C PRO A 77 -32.02 -27.13 -6.79
N ASN A 78 -31.00 -27.92 -7.12
CA ASN A 78 -30.59 -28.19 -8.50
C ASN A 78 -30.33 -26.95 -9.39
N HIS A 79 -29.59 -25.94 -8.90
CA HIS A 79 -29.29 -24.76 -9.72
C HIS A 79 -28.45 -25.13 -10.98
N PRO A 80 -28.82 -24.70 -12.20
CA PRO A 80 -28.15 -25.11 -13.45
C PRO A 80 -26.65 -24.75 -13.54
N LEU A 81 -26.24 -23.68 -12.85
CA LEU A 81 -24.83 -23.26 -12.73
C LEU A 81 -24.06 -24.03 -11.66
N HIS A 82 -24.73 -24.92 -10.93
CA HIS A 82 -24.14 -25.71 -9.86
C HIS A 82 -24.57 -27.19 -9.92
N PRO A 83 -24.25 -27.91 -11.01
CA PRO A 83 -24.69 -29.29 -11.21
C PRO A 83 -23.97 -30.31 -10.31
N LYS A 84 -22.80 -29.96 -9.74
CA LYS A 84 -21.99 -30.89 -8.91
C LYS A 84 -22.70 -31.30 -7.62
N HIS A 85 -23.48 -30.40 -7.02
CA HIS A 85 -24.25 -30.68 -5.80
C HIS A 85 -25.75 -30.47 -6.00
N SER A 86 -26.26 -30.91 -7.14
CA SER A 86 -27.68 -30.88 -7.50
C SER A 86 -28.62 -31.29 -6.35
N GLY A 87 -28.25 -32.30 -5.54
CA GLY A 87 -29.06 -32.78 -4.42
C GLY A 87 -28.87 -32.11 -3.04
N VAL A 88 -28.02 -31.08 -2.91
CA VAL A 88 -27.73 -30.43 -1.60
C VAL A 88 -28.44 -29.08 -1.46
N GLY A 89 -28.89 -28.50 -2.58
CA GLY A 89 -29.51 -27.18 -2.60
C GLY A 89 -28.52 -26.03 -2.36
N LEU A 90 -28.95 -24.82 -2.70
CA LEU A 90 -28.27 -23.58 -2.33
C LEU A 90 -29.10 -22.86 -1.27
N LEU A 91 -28.49 -22.49 -0.16
CA LEU A 91 -29.16 -21.85 0.97
C LEU A 91 -29.03 -20.34 0.88
N LEU A 92 -30.13 -19.64 1.17
CA LEU A 92 -30.17 -18.19 1.25
C LEU A 92 -29.43 -17.70 2.50
N ARG A 93 -28.59 -16.68 2.34
CA ARG A 93 -27.83 -16.03 3.42
C ARG A 93 -27.88 -14.51 3.28
N GLN A 94 -27.69 -13.83 4.41
CA GLN A 94 -27.57 -12.37 4.49
C GLN A 94 -26.14 -11.95 4.90
N ARG A 95 -25.68 -10.82 4.35
CA ARG A 95 -24.43 -10.15 4.76
C ARG A 95 -24.66 -9.10 5.87
N PRO A 96 -23.65 -8.84 6.73
CA PRO A 96 -22.42 -9.60 6.90
C PRO A 96 -22.69 -10.96 7.55
N ASN A 97 -22.01 -12.02 7.08
CA ASN A 97 -22.19 -13.35 7.67
C ASN A 97 -21.62 -13.34 9.11
N PRO A 98 -22.40 -13.73 10.14
CA PRO A 98 -21.94 -13.77 11.53
C PRO A 98 -20.68 -14.61 11.77
N SER A 99 -20.42 -15.59 10.89
CA SER A 99 -19.32 -16.56 11.02
C SER A 99 -17.97 -16.11 10.47
N GLY A 100 -17.85 -14.88 9.93
CA GLY A 100 -16.56 -14.30 9.52
C GLY A 100 -15.87 -14.96 8.31
N TYR A 101 -16.51 -15.90 7.61
CA TYR A 101 -15.96 -16.49 6.39
C TYR A 101 -15.96 -15.52 5.21
N TRP A 102 -14.95 -15.64 4.36
CA TRP A 102 -14.83 -14.89 3.11
C TRP A 102 -15.95 -15.30 2.14
N VAL A 103 -16.90 -14.40 1.88
CA VAL A 103 -17.93 -14.63 0.87
C VAL A 103 -17.32 -14.43 -0.53
N TYR A 104 -17.39 -15.49 -1.35
CA TYR A 104 -16.98 -15.46 -2.76
C TYR A 104 -17.97 -14.62 -3.58
N GLY A 105 -17.46 -13.91 -4.60
CA GLY A 105 -18.32 -13.11 -5.48
C GLY A 105 -19.30 -13.99 -6.25
N CYS A 106 -20.44 -13.43 -6.64
CA CYS A 106 -21.48 -14.15 -7.35
C CYS A 106 -20.94 -14.83 -8.62
N ALA A 107 -21.25 -16.11 -8.83
CA ALA A 107 -20.74 -16.92 -9.92
C ALA A 107 -21.06 -16.33 -11.31
N LEU A 108 -22.17 -15.61 -11.46
CA LEU A 108 -22.55 -14.95 -12.70
C LEU A 108 -21.93 -13.56 -12.85
N CYS A 109 -22.21 -12.64 -11.92
CA CYS A 109 -21.85 -11.23 -12.09
C CYS A 109 -20.51 -10.82 -11.51
N LYS A 110 -19.89 -11.69 -10.70
CA LYS A 110 -18.66 -11.46 -9.93
C LYS A 110 -18.74 -10.32 -8.91
N GLU A 111 -19.87 -9.62 -8.83
CA GLU A 111 -20.10 -8.58 -7.83
C GLU A 111 -20.30 -9.18 -6.44
N LYS A 112 -20.04 -8.33 -5.44
CA LYS A 112 -20.24 -8.60 -4.02
C LYS A 112 -21.25 -7.63 -3.41
N ARG A 113 -22.09 -6.98 -4.22
CA ARG A 113 -22.88 -5.83 -3.77
C ARG A 113 -24.22 -6.19 -3.13
N ASN A 114 -24.81 -7.33 -3.50
CA ASN A 114 -26.10 -7.74 -2.96
C ASN A 114 -25.96 -8.28 -1.54
N MET A 115 -26.93 -7.96 -0.70
CA MET A 115 -26.93 -8.34 0.72
C MET A 115 -27.47 -9.76 0.92
N PHE A 116 -28.43 -10.18 0.10
CA PHE A 116 -28.91 -11.56 0.02
C PHE A 116 -28.24 -12.32 -1.13
N PHE A 117 -27.81 -13.54 -0.85
CA PHE A 117 -27.20 -14.44 -1.82
C PHE A 117 -27.45 -15.90 -1.45
N TYR A 118 -27.41 -16.77 -2.44
CA TYR A 118 -27.46 -18.21 -2.26
C TYR A 118 -26.06 -18.79 -2.24
N GLU A 119 -25.75 -19.69 -1.30
CA GLU A 119 -24.46 -20.38 -1.22
C GLU A 119 -24.61 -21.89 -1.10
N CYS A 120 -23.59 -22.62 -1.52
CA CYS A 120 -23.51 -24.06 -1.27
C CYS A 120 -22.70 -24.32 0.01
N ASP A 121 -23.25 -25.10 0.94
CA ASP A 121 -22.55 -25.49 2.16
C ASP A 121 -21.38 -26.48 1.94
N ARG A 122 -21.20 -27.00 0.71
CA ARG A 122 -20.15 -27.99 0.38
C ARG A 122 -19.02 -27.46 -0.49
N CYS A 123 -19.14 -26.27 -1.07
CA CYS A 123 -18.09 -25.67 -1.89
C CYS A 123 -18.22 -24.14 -1.94
N TYR A 124 -17.27 -23.49 -2.59
CA TYR A 124 -17.20 -22.03 -2.70
C TYR A 124 -18.15 -21.42 -3.75
N PHE A 125 -19.23 -22.11 -4.10
CA PHE A 125 -20.21 -21.61 -5.05
C PHE A 125 -21.19 -20.65 -4.36
N SER A 126 -21.33 -19.44 -4.91
CA SER A 126 -22.34 -18.47 -4.49
C SER A 126 -23.00 -17.78 -5.68
N ILE A 127 -24.26 -17.39 -5.54
CA ILE A 127 -25.00 -16.63 -6.57
C ILE A 127 -25.94 -15.61 -5.91
N ASP A 128 -25.89 -14.36 -6.35
CA ASP A 128 -26.74 -13.30 -5.83
C ASP A 128 -28.22 -13.57 -6.15
N ILE A 129 -29.14 -13.11 -5.29
CA ILE A 129 -30.59 -13.35 -5.47
C ILE A 129 -31.12 -12.92 -6.85
N LYS A 130 -30.65 -11.78 -7.38
CA LYS A 130 -31.01 -11.31 -8.72
C LYS A 130 -30.51 -12.26 -9.79
N CYS A 131 -29.27 -12.72 -9.67
CA CYS A 131 -28.65 -13.64 -10.62
C CYS A 131 -29.34 -15.02 -10.58
N ALA A 132 -29.77 -15.48 -9.40
CA ALA A 132 -30.54 -16.71 -9.24
C ALA A 132 -31.92 -16.61 -9.88
N GLN A 133 -32.65 -15.51 -9.63
CA GLN A 133 -33.96 -15.25 -10.26
C GLN A 133 -33.85 -15.18 -11.79
N LEU A 134 -32.85 -14.46 -12.29
CA LEU A 134 -32.60 -14.31 -13.73
C LEU A 134 -32.24 -15.63 -14.40
N SER A 135 -31.59 -16.55 -13.67
CA SER A 135 -31.21 -17.86 -14.20
C SER A 135 -32.41 -18.67 -14.70
N SER A 136 -33.61 -18.46 -14.14
CA SER A 136 -34.84 -19.12 -14.62
C SER A 136 -35.22 -18.77 -16.06
N SER A 137 -34.77 -17.63 -16.59
CA SER A 137 -35.07 -17.15 -17.94
C SER A 137 -34.08 -17.65 -19.01
N PHE A 138 -32.98 -18.27 -18.60
CA PHE A 138 -31.95 -18.72 -19.52
C PHE A 138 -32.23 -20.11 -20.07
N LYS A 139 -31.89 -20.31 -21.35
CA LYS A 139 -31.73 -21.64 -21.91
C LYS A 139 -30.33 -22.14 -21.58
N PHE A 140 -30.25 -23.01 -20.58
CA PHE A 140 -29.05 -23.79 -20.32
C PHE A 140 -29.07 -25.05 -21.18
N SER A 141 -28.00 -25.29 -21.95
CA SER A 141 -27.79 -26.57 -22.62
C SER A 141 -26.51 -27.24 -22.13
N GLN A 142 -26.41 -28.55 -22.41
CA GLN A 142 -25.53 -29.49 -21.73
C GLN A 142 -24.08 -29.06 -21.59
N LEU A 143 -23.50 -29.52 -20.47
CA LEU A 143 -22.08 -29.57 -20.13
C LEU A 143 -21.24 -30.03 -21.33
N TYR A 144 -20.69 -29.09 -22.07
CA TYR A 144 -19.78 -29.40 -23.17
C TYR A 144 -18.38 -29.52 -22.58
N LYS A 145 -17.79 -30.72 -22.64
CA LYS A 145 -16.35 -30.88 -22.42
C LYS A 145 -15.66 -30.43 -23.69
N HIS A 146 -15.08 -29.24 -23.66
CA HIS A 146 -14.22 -28.75 -24.71
C HIS A 146 -12.77 -28.98 -24.31
N ASP A 147 -11.91 -29.35 -25.26
CA ASP A 147 -10.46 -29.55 -25.04
C ASP A 147 -9.70 -28.27 -24.58
N ILE A 148 -10.39 -27.13 -24.47
CA ILE A 148 -9.82 -25.83 -24.11
C ILE A 148 -9.98 -25.55 -22.61
N HIS A 149 -10.87 -26.26 -21.90
CA HIS A 149 -11.12 -26.01 -20.48
C HIS A 149 -11.42 -27.29 -19.70
N GLN A 150 -10.77 -27.45 -18.52
CA GLN A 150 -10.83 -28.70 -17.76
C GLN A 150 -12.21 -28.99 -17.20
N HIS A 151 -12.90 -27.92 -16.83
CA HIS A 151 -14.21 -28.00 -16.26
C HIS A 151 -15.25 -28.00 -17.38
N PRO A 152 -16.33 -28.77 -17.20
CA PRO A 152 -17.47 -28.67 -18.08
C PRO A 152 -17.95 -27.22 -18.23
N LEU A 153 -18.13 -26.79 -19.47
CA LEU A 153 -18.65 -25.46 -19.77
C LEU A 153 -20.16 -25.49 -19.84
N THR A 154 -20.79 -24.50 -19.21
CA THR A 154 -22.23 -24.28 -19.32
C THR A 154 -22.50 -23.29 -20.44
N PHE A 155 -23.24 -23.72 -21.45
CA PHE A 155 -23.73 -22.82 -22.50
C PHE A 155 -24.93 -22.03 -22.01
N ILE A 156 -24.92 -20.72 -22.27
CA ILE A 156 -26.04 -19.82 -21.99
C ILE A 156 -26.44 -19.12 -23.29
N GLU A 157 -27.71 -19.30 -23.67
CA GLU A 157 -28.35 -18.60 -24.78
C GLU A 157 -29.55 -17.79 -24.27
N SER A 158 -29.38 -16.46 -24.22
CA SER A 158 -30.42 -15.40 -24.09
C SER A 158 -29.83 -14.15 -23.41
N PRO A 159 -29.63 -13.02 -24.11
CA PRO A 159 -29.11 -11.77 -23.51
C PRO A 159 -30.14 -10.63 -23.48
N MET A 160 -31.46 -10.90 -23.44
CA MET A 160 -32.38 -9.80 -23.25
C MET A 160 -32.31 -9.33 -21.79
N ALA A 161 -31.57 -8.24 -21.61
CA ALA A 161 -31.57 -7.34 -20.47
C ALA A 161 -30.94 -7.85 -19.17
N ILE A 162 -29.60 -8.00 -19.15
CA ILE A 162 -28.89 -7.81 -17.89
C ILE A 162 -27.68 -6.91 -18.11
N ASP A 163 -27.78 -5.65 -17.68
CA ASP A 163 -26.64 -4.73 -17.58
C ASP A 163 -25.48 -5.31 -16.76
N VAL A 164 -25.79 -6.29 -15.90
CA VAL A 164 -24.84 -7.03 -15.08
C VAL A 164 -23.85 -7.86 -15.90
N LEU A 165 -24.27 -8.51 -17.00
CA LEU A 165 -23.35 -9.30 -17.85
C LEU A 165 -22.61 -8.43 -18.88
N LYS A 166 -23.15 -7.27 -19.26
CA LYS A 166 -22.44 -6.29 -20.12
C LYS A 166 -21.18 -5.71 -19.45
N ARG A 167 -21.09 -5.79 -18.12
CA ARG A 167 -19.89 -5.40 -17.35
C ARG A 167 -18.77 -6.44 -17.42
N LEU A 168 -19.08 -7.64 -17.90
CA LEU A 168 -18.12 -8.71 -18.09
C LEU A 168 -17.69 -8.76 -19.55
N ASN A 169 -16.45 -9.16 -19.76
CA ASN A 169 -15.83 -9.28 -21.07
C ASN A 169 -15.51 -10.74 -21.36
N CYS A 170 -15.57 -11.11 -22.63
CA CYS A 170 -15.09 -12.40 -23.10
C CYS A 170 -13.59 -12.55 -22.80
N CYS A 171 -13.16 -13.66 -22.20
CA CYS A 171 -11.77 -13.91 -21.84
C CYS A 171 -10.84 -14.06 -23.06
N TRP A 172 -11.41 -14.25 -24.24
CA TRP A 172 -10.70 -14.18 -25.51
C TRP A 172 -10.78 -12.75 -26.06
N CYS A 173 -11.84 -12.37 -26.77
CA CYS A 173 -11.85 -11.11 -27.51
C CYS A 173 -11.92 -9.84 -26.64
N HIS A 174 -12.17 -9.96 -25.34
CA HIS A 174 -12.35 -8.86 -24.38
C HIS A 174 -13.46 -7.85 -24.75
N GLU A 175 -14.33 -8.21 -25.68
CA GLU A 175 -15.56 -7.47 -25.95
C GLU A 175 -16.64 -7.84 -24.92
N PRO A 176 -17.59 -6.93 -24.66
CA PRO A 176 -18.73 -7.22 -23.79
C PRO A 176 -19.43 -8.52 -24.19
N LEU A 177 -19.91 -9.25 -23.19
CA LEU A 177 -20.61 -10.52 -23.44
C LEU A 177 -21.84 -10.31 -24.34
N THR A 178 -22.01 -11.23 -25.31
CA THR A 178 -23.10 -11.21 -26.30
C THR A 178 -24.15 -12.28 -25.99
N TYR A 179 -25.00 -12.61 -26.96
CA TYR A 179 -26.16 -13.47 -26.78
C TYR A 179 -25.90 -14.94 -26.50
N ALA A 180 -24.68 -15.41 -26.79
CA ALA A 180 -24.29 -16.81 -26.71
C ALA A 180 -22.90 -16.93 -26.09
N ILE A 181 -22.82 -17.46 -24.87
CA ILE A 181 -21.57 -17.59 -24.12
C ILE A 181 -21.41 -18.99 -23.52
N TYR A 182 -20.17 -19.39 -23.34
CA TYR A 182 -19.78 -20.49 -22.46
C TYR A 182 -19.13 -19.93 -21.22
N LEU A 183 -19.55 -20.41 -20.05
CA LEU A 183 -18.90 -20.10 -18.78
C LEU A 183 -18.48 -21.36 -18.06
N CYS A 184 -17.42 -21.25 -17.29
CA CYS A 184 -17.05 -22.27 -16.32
C CYS A 184 -17.53 -21.88 -14.91
N PRO A 185 -18.35 -22.71 -14.24
CA PRO A 185 -18.74 -22.48 -12.86
C PRO A 185 -17.58 -22.55 -11.87
N ASP A 186 -16.59 -23.39 -12.15
CA ASP A 186 -15.43 -23.63 -11.27
C ASP A 186 -14.28 -22.62 -11.51
N CYS A 187 -14.21 -22.02 -12.69
CA CYS A 187 -13.18 -21.06 -13.06
C CYS A 187 -13.82 -19.69 -13.32
N PRO A 188 -13.81 -18.78 -12.33
CA PRO A 188 -14.55 -17.54 -12.41
C PRO A 188 -14.06 -16.59 -13.53
N SER A 189 -12.82 -16.75 -14.01
CA SER A 189 -12.24 -15.97 -15.11
C SER A 189 -12.54 -16.54 -16.50
N PHE A 190 -13.10 -17.75 -16.61
CA PHE A 190 -13.30 -18.40 -17.91
C PHE A 190 -14.74 -18.18 -18.40
N ILE A 191 -14.94 -17.11 -19.16
CA ILE A 191 -16.20 -16.80 -19.86
C ILE A 191 -15.86 -16.40 -21.30
N ILE A 192 -16.33 -17.15 -22.29
CA ILE A 192 -15.98 -16.94 -23.69
C ILE A 192 -17.24 -16.89 -24.55
N HIS A 193 -17.27 -16.04 -25.59
CA HIS A 193 -18.35 -16.12 -26.57
C HIS A 193 -18.33 -17.47 -27.27
N LYS A 194 -19.50 -18.02 -27.59
CA LYS A 194 -19.60 -19.23 -28.41
C LYS A 194 -18.79 -19.09 -29.71
N LYS A 195 -18.99 -17.98 -30.43
CA LYS A 195 -18.24 -17.69 -31.65
C LYS A 195 -16.72 -17.65 -31.43
N CYS A 196 -16.26 -17.05 -30.33
CA CYS A 196 -14.83 -16.97 -30.02
C CYS A 196 -14.22 -18.33 -29.66
N LEU A 197 -15.01 -19.21 -29.03
CA LEU A 197 -14.57 -20.58 -28.76
C LEU A 197 -14.52 -21.40 -30.05
N ASP A 198 -15.56 -21.29 -30.89
CA ASP A 198 -15.68 -22.00 -32.16
C ASP A 198 -14.60 -21.57 -33.18
N GLU A 199 -14.19 -20.31 -33.16
CA GLU A 199 -13.18 -19.73 -34.06
C GLU A 199 -11.79 -19.60 -33.41
N LEU A 200 -11.53 -20.26 -32.26
CA LEU A 200 -10.26 -20.10 -31.56
C LEU A 200 -9.09 -20.66 -32.39
N PRO A 201 -8.06 -19.87 -32.69
CA PRO A 201 -6.93 -20.35 -33.48
C PRO A 201 -6.16 -21.47 -32.77
N THR A 202 -5.88 -22.57 -33.44
CA THR A 202 -4.99 -23.63 -32.87
C THR A 202 -3.51 -23.25 -32.96
N LYS A 203 -3.18 -22.24 -33.77
CA LYS A 203 -1.83 -21.75 -34.05
C LYS A 203 -1.88 -20.24 -34.26
N ILE A 204 -0.99 -19.51 -33.59
CA ILE A 204 -0.82 -18.06 -33.78
C ILE A 204 0.66 -17.69 -33.95
N ASN A 205 0.90 -16.62 -34.70
CA ASN A 205 2.22 -15.99 -34.79
C ASN A 205 2.21 -14.75 -33.88
N HIS A 206 2.80 -14.87 -32.70
CA HIS A 206 2.77 -13.79 -31.71
C HIS A 206 3.99 -12.86 -31.87
N PRO A 207 3.83 -11.53 -31.90
CA PRO A 207 4.94 -10.58 -32.10
C PRO A 207 6.06 -10.65 -31.05
N SER A 208 5.75 -11.02 -29.80
CA SER A 208 6.77 -11.30 -28.77
C SER A 208 7.58 -12.57 -29.02
N HIS A 209 7.11 -13.46 -29.91
CA HIS A 209 7.76 -14.73 -30.22
C HIS A 209 7.60 -15.07 -31.71
N HIS A 210 8.41 -14.43 -32.56
CA HIS A 210 8.36 -14.61 -34.02
C HIS A 210 9.25 -15.75 -34.55
N ILE A 211 10.05 -16.38 -33.69
CA ILE A 211 10.95 -17.47 -34.08
C ILE A 211 10.14 -18.70 -34.50
N HIS A 212 9.14 -19.05 -33.68
CA HIS A 212 8.24 -20.16 -33.95
C HIS A 212 6.79 -19.72 -33.76
N PRO A 213 5.86 -20.24 -34.56
CA PRO A 213 4.46 -20.19 -34.21
C PRO A 213 4.23 -20.85 -32.85
N ILE A 214 3.35 -20.27 -32.05
CA ILE A 214 2.91 -20.86 -30.79
C ILE A 214 1.58 -21.59 -31.02
N PHE A 215 1.44 -22.74 -30.39
CA PHE A 215 0.31 -23.64 -30.57
C PHE A 215 -0.56 -23.63 -29.33
N LEU A 216 -1.86 -23.76 -29.54
CA LEU A 216 -2.80 -23.91 -28.44
C LEU A 216 -2.57 -25.27 -27.78
N HIS A 217 -2.21 -25.22 -26.51
CA HIS A 217 -2.00 -26.36 -25.65
C HIS A 217 -2.97 -26.30 -24.47
N TYR A 218 -3.14 -27.46 -23.86
CA TYR A 218 -3.95 -27.64 -22.68
C TYR A 218 -3.12 -28.40 -21.63
N SER A 219 -3.15 -27.92 -20.40
CA SER A 219 -2.46 -28.56 -19.27
C SER A 219 -3.35 -28.53 -18.03
N ASP A 220 -3.36 -29.66 -17.32
CA ASP A 220 -4.03 -29.77 -16.02
C ASP A 220 -3.23 -29.15 -14.87
N ARG A 221 -1.97 -28.79 -15.12
CA ARG A 221 -1.10 -28.08 -14.17
C ARG A 221 -1.06 -26.60 -14.49
N ASN A 222 -0.82 -25.80 -13.46
CA ASN A 222 -0.49 -24.39 -13.62
C ASN A 222 0.70 -24.24 -14.57
N HIS A 223 0.59 -23.29 -15.49
CA HIS A 223 1.66 -22.87 -16.37
C HIS A 223 1.98 -21.40 -16.08
N PHE A 224 3.25 -21.05 -16.20
CA PHE A 224 3.71 -19.68 -16.08
C PHE A 224 3.55 -18.96 -17.41
N CYS A 225 2.88 -17.82 -17.42
CA CYS A 225 2.79 -16.96 -18.59
C CYS A 225 4.04 -16.08 -18.69
N ASN A 226 4.86 -16.26 -19.74
CA ASN A 226 6.09 -15.50 -19.96
C ASN A 226 5.86 -14.00 -20.15
N LEU A 227 4.65 -13.60 -20.56
CA LEU A 227 4.29 -12.21 -20.83
C LEU A 227 3.89 -11.47 -19.55
N CYS A 228 2.85 -11.92 -18.84
CA CYS A 228 2.36 -11.24 -17.64
C CYS A 228 2.97 -11.75 -16.33
N GLN A 229 3.86 -12.75 -16.38
CA GLN A 229 4.57 -13.33 -15.25
C GLN A 229 3.68 -13.86 -14.12
N LYS A 230 2.51 -14.39 -14.48
CA LYS A 230 1.55 -15.01 -13.55
C LYS A 230 1.30 -16.47 -13.92
N GLU A 231 0.88 -17.24 -12.93
CA GLU A 231 0.44 -18.62 -13.13
C GLU A 231 -1.03 -18.68 -13.54
N TYR A 232 -1.34 -19.55 -14.51
CA TYR A 232 -2.69 -19.81 -14.98
C TYR A 232 -2.91 -21.32 -15.12
N SER A 233 -4.15 -21.76 -14.96
CA SER A 233 -4.59 -23.12 -15.27
C SER A 233 -5.40 -23.14 -16.57
N GLY A 234 -5.44 -24.29 -17.24
CA GLY A 234 -6.21 -24.49 -18.47
C GLY A 234 -5.43 -24.20 -19.75
N ALA A 235 -6.12 -23.75 -20.80
CA ALA A 235 -5.54 -23.54 -22.11
C ALA A 235 -4.57 -22.36 -22.18
N PHE A 236 -3.52 -22.54 -22.98
CA PHE A 236 -2.46 -21.56 -23.20
C PHE A 236 -1.86 -21.75 -24.58
N TYR A 237 -1.24 -20.69 -25.12
CA TYR A 237 -0.43 -20.83 -26.33
C TYR A 237 1.03 -21.05 -25.93
N GLY A 238 1.65 -22.10 -26.46
CA GLY A 238 3.00 -22.50 -26.13
C GLY A 238 3.86 -22.82 -27.34
N CYS A 239 5.16 -22.61 -27.22
CA CYS A 239 6.17 -23.24 -28.07
C CYS A 239 7.00 -24.19 -27.22
N SER A 240 6.85 -25.50 -27.42
CA SER A 240 7.60 -26.52 -26.66
C SER A 240 9.11 -26.45 -26.89
N LEU A 241 9.56 -26.00 -28.07
CA LEU A 241 10.98 -25.87 -28.41
C LEU A 241 11.65 -24.71 -27.66
N CYS A 242 10.92 -23.61 -27.46
CA CYS A 242 11.44 -22.40 -26.83
C CYS A 242 11.01 -22.23 -25.37
N HIS A 243 10.22 -23.17 -24.84
CA HIS A 243 9.59 -23.08 -23.52
C HIS A 243 8.88 -21.73 -23.29
N PHE A 244 8.23 -21.21 -24.33
CA PHE A 244 7.52 -19.92 -24.30
C PHE A 244 6.01 -20.19 -24.24
N ASN A 245 5.39 -19.90 -23.10
CA ASN A 245 3.97 -20.12 -22.82
C ASN A 245 3.28 -18.81 -22.46
N ILE A 246 2.10 -18.58 -23.02
CA ILE A 246 1.29 -17.39 -22.76
C ILE A 246 -0.17 -17.79 -22.54
N ASN A 247 -0.84 -17.16 -21.58
CA ASN A 247 -2.26 -17.39 -21.38
C ASN A 247 -3.09 -16.82 -22.55
N LEU A 248 -4.36 -17.22 -22.63
CA LEU A 248 -5.29 -16.78 -23.69
C LEU A 248 -5.43 -15.25 -23.78
N GLU A 249 -5.44 -14.53 -22.66
CA GLU A 249 -5.56 -13.06 -22.62
C GLU A 249 -4.32 -12.39 -23.24
N CYS A 250 -3.13 -12.93 -22.96
CA CYS A 250 -1.85 -12.42 -23.47
C CYS A 250 -1.59 -12.80 -24.93
N ALA A 251 -2.37 -13.74 -25.49
CA ALA A 251 -2.26 -14.16 -26.89
C ALA A 251 -2.87 -13.16 -27.88
N LEU A 252 -3.77 -12.29 -27.40
CA LEU A 252 -4.37 -11.24 -28.22
C LEU A 252 -3.61 -9.92 -28.06
N LEU A 253 -3.04 -9.44 -29.17
CA LEU A 253 -2.39 -8.14 -29.21
C LEU A 253 -3.43 -7.04 -29.07
N ARG A 254 -3.42 -6.38 -27.91
CA ARG A 254 -4.10 -5.10 -27.74
C ARG A 254 -3.07 -4.03 -27.41
N SER A 255 -3.15 -2.89 -28.08
CA SER A 255 -2.44 -1.69 -27.67
C SER A 255 -3.19 -1.10 -26.49
N ILE A 256 -2.71 -1.32 -25.27
CA ILE A 256 -3.25 -0.63 -24.09
C ILE A 256 -2.61 0.76 -24.07
N ILE A 257 -3.46 1.79 -24.10
CA ILE A 257 -3.06 3.16 -23.82
C ILE A 257 -3.23 3.36 -22.31
N GLU A 258 -2.12 3.60 -21.62
CA GLU A 258 -2.17 3.98 -20.21
C GLU A 258 -2.01 5.50 -20.09
N GLU A 259 -3.06 6.16 -19.59
CA GLU A 259 -3.00 7.55 -19.13
C GLU A 259 -2.40 7.58 -17.72
N LYS A 260 -1.39 8.43 -17.49
CA LYS A 260 -0.85 8.66 -16.15
C LYS A 260 -0.69 10.13 -15.82
N ARG A 261 -0.80 10.40 -14.51
CA ARG A 261 -0.74 11.75 -13.92
C ARG A 261 0.70 12.27 -13.77
N SER A 262 1.70 11.40 -13.67
CA SER A 262 3.09 11.78 -13.37
C SER A 262 3.95 12.08 -14.60
N HIS A 263 3.64 11.51 -15.76
CA HIS A 263 4.29 11.81 -17.05
C HIS A 263 3.27 12.44 -18.02
N GLN A 264 3.65 13.53 -18.69
CA GLN A 264 2.73 14.34 -19.50
C GLN A 264 2.26 13.69 -20.80
N HIS A 265 2.82 12.54 -21.18
CA HIS A 265 2.54 11.86 -22.44
C HIS A 265 1.96 10.47 -22.21
N LEU A 266 1.22 9.98 -23.21
CA LEU A 266 0.66 8.64 -23.22
C LEU A 266 1.75 7.60 -23.47
N PHE A 267 1.60 6.46 -22.80
CA PHE A 267 2.41 5.27 -23.06
C PHE A 267 1.61 4.23 -23.83
N PHE A 268 2.28 3.62 -24.80
CA PHE A 268 1.75 2.56 -25.63
C PHE A 268 2.38 1.23 -25.23
N LEU A 269 1.56 0.20 -25.04
CA LEU A 269 2.05 -1.16 -24.84
C LEU A 269 2.85 -1.63 -26.07
N LEU A 270 4.10 -2.02 -25.84
CA LEU A 270 5.02 -2.55 -26.84
C LEU A 270 5.49 -3.96 -26.43
N TRP A 271 5.11 -4.93 -27.25
CA TRP A 271 5.52 -6.32 -27.17
C TRP A 271 6.94 -6.48 -27.74
N ARG A 272 7.85 -7.13 -26.99
CA ARG A 272 9.26 -7.32 -27.37
C ARG A 272 9.63 -8.80 -27.44
N GLN A 273 10.64 -9.09 -28.25
CA GLN A 273 11.34 -10.36 -28.22
C GLN A 273 12.53 -10.22 -27.25
N GLY A 274 12.42 -10.85 -26.08
CA GLY A 274 13.48 -10.84 -25.07
C GLY A 274 13.41 -9.68 -24.09
N SER A 275 14.52 -9.48 -23.38
CA SER A 275 14.63 -8.49 -22.32
C SER A 275 15.02 -7.10 -22.83
N PHE A 276 14.84 -6.11 -21.97
CA PHE A 276 15.25 -4.73 -22.21
C PHE A 276 15.63 -4.05 -20.92
N ILE A 277 16.39 -2.95 -20.99
CA ILE A 277 16.65 -2.11 -19.82
C ILE A 277 15.61 -1.00 -19.77
N CYS A 278 14.92 -0.88 -18.65
CA CYS A 278 13.93 0.16 -18.43
C CYS A 278 14.61 1.53 -18.27
N ASP A 279 14.16 2.51 -19.06
CA ASP A 279 14.69 3.88 -19.03
C ASP A 279 14.36 4.62 -17.73
N ALA A 280 13.39 4.16 -16.95
CA ALA A 280 12.97 4.82 -15.71
C ALA A 280 13.76 4.34 -14.48
N CYS A 281 14.08 3.06 -14.39
CA CYS A 281 14.64 2.46 -13.16
C CYS A 281 15.96 1.70 -13.37
N ASP A 282 16.47 1.65 -14.60
CA ASP A 282 17.72 0.97 -14.98
C ASP A 282 17.77 -0.52 -14.62
N THR A 283 16.61 -1.19 -14.56
CA THR A 283 16.55 -2.66 -14.38
C THR A 283 16.00 -3.36 -15.61
N GLU A 284 16.31 -4.65 -15.70
CA GLU A 284 15.88 -5.50 -16.80
C GLU A 284 14.36 -5.75 -16.74
N GLY A 285 13.67 -5.52 -17.85
CA GLY A 285 12.29 -5.91 -18.10
C GLY A 285 12.22 -6.98 -19.18
N ASN A 286 11.15 -7.76 -19.19
CA ASN A 286 11.02 -8.91 -20.08
C ASN A 286 9.74 -8.83 -20.90
N TYR A 287 9.84 -9.02 -22.23
CA TYR A 287 8.78 -9.24 -23.23
C TYR A 287 7.66 -8.19 -23.36
N ILE A 288 7.37 -7.41 -22.32
CA ILE A 288 6.38 -6.34 -22.26
C ILE A 288 7.09 -5.08 -21.82
N SER A 289 6.90 -4.03 -22.61
CA SER A 289 7.38 -2.70 -22.31
C SER A 289 6.34 -1.66 -22.66
N TYR A 290 6.49 -0.46 -22.14
CA TYR A 290 5.62 0.66 -22.45
C TYR A 290 6.46 1.77 -23.04
N ILE A 291 6.10 2.21 -24.24
CA ILE A 291 6.86 3.23 -24.97
C ILE A 291 6.08 4.54 -25.00
N CYS A 292 6.76 5.64 -24.63
CA CYS A 292 6.28 6.98 -24.91
C CYS A 292 6.92 7.44 -26.23
N LEU A 293 6.12 7.55 -27.29
CA LEU A 293 6.63 7.92 -28.62
C LEU A 293 7.09 9.38 -28.72
N LYS A 294 6.62 10.25 -27.81
CA LYS A 294 7.04 11.66 -27.77
C LYS A 294 8.41 11.83 -27.10
N CYS A 295 8.66 11.08 -26.03
CA CYS A 295 9.91 11.14 -25.28
C CYS A 295 10.92 10.05 -25.69
N TYR A 296 10.51 9.10 -26.53
CA TYR A 296 11.29 7.94 -26.94
C TYR A 296 11.85 7.10 -25.77
N ILE A 297 11.10 7.02 -24.68
CA ILE A 297 11.45 6.20 -23.49
C ILE A 297 10.66 4.90 -23.47
N VAL A 298 11.31 3.84 -23.00
CA VAL A 298 10.76 2.49 -22.86
C VAL A 298 10.86 2.05 -21.41
N VAL A 299 9.71 1.74 -20.79
CA VAL A 299 9.62 1.52 -19.33
C VAL A 299 8.84 0.25 -18.97
N HIS A 300 8.99 -0.23 -17.74
CA HIS A 300 8.09 -1.25 -17.16
C HIS A 300 6.69 -0.67 -16.91
N LYS A 301 5.71 -1.56 -16.72
CA LYS A 301 4.33 -1.17 -16.37
C LYS A 301 4.27 -0.36 -15.07
N GLU A 302 4.94 -0.83 -14.01
CA GLU A 302 4.96 -0.12 -12.73
C GLU A 302 5.68 1.23 -12.87
N CYS A 303 6.72 1.27 -13.71
CA CYS A 303 7.54 2.46 -13.92
C CYS A 303 6.81 3.63 -14.58
N ILE A 304 5.71 3.37 -15.30
CA ILE A 304 4.89 4.46 -15.84
C ILE A 304 4.31 5.30 -14.67
N SER A 305 4.00 4.65 -13.52
CA SER A 305 3.34 5.26 -12.34
C SER A 305 4.31 5.88 -11.34
N LEU A 306 5.61 5.99 -11.67
CA LEU A 306 6.59 6.49 -10.72
C LEU A 306 6.20 7.87 -10.18
N PRO A 307 6.33 8.08 -8.86
CA PRO A 307 6.08 9.38 -8.26
C PRO A 307 6.98 10.45 -8.88
N ARG A 308 6.40 11.60 -9.24
CA ARG A 308 7.18 12.71 -9.80
C ARG A 308 8.05 13.37 -8.72
N ILE A 309 7.50 13.54 -7.52
CA ILE A 309 8.13 14.26 -6.41
C ILE A 309 8.07 13.39 -5.16
N ILE A 310 9.20 13.28 -4.47
CA ILE A 310 9.32 12.50 -3.25
C ILE A 310 10.02 13.34 -2.19
N LYS A 311 9.51 13.31 -0.96
CA LYS A 311 10.22 13.79 0.21
C LYS A 311 10.91 12.60 0.90
N PHE A 312 12.22 12.48 0.70
CA PHE A 312 13.00 11.37 1.23
C PHE A 312 13.60 11.72 2.59
N SER A 313 13.44 10.85 3.59
CA SER A 313 13.88 11.08 4.97
C SER A 313 15.38 11.33 5.12
N ARG A 314 16.23 10.72 4.28
CA ARG A 314 17.69 10.94 4.29
C ARG A 314 18.13 12.23 3.57
N HIS A 315 17.19 13.02 3.07
CA HIS A 315 17.50 14.28 2.40
C HIS A 315 16.56 15.42 2.81
N ALA A 316 17.14 16.58 3.09
CA ALA A 316 16.39 17.74 3.57
C ALA A 316 15.41 18.30 2.53
N HIS A 317 15.71 18.19 1.23
CA HIS A 317 14.85 18.72 0.17
C HIS A 317 14.02 17.61 -0.48
N CYS A 318 12.97 18.02 -1.18
CA CYS A 318 12.29 17.14 -2.13
C CYS A 318 13.22 16.76 -3.29
N ILE A 319 13.07 15.52 -3.76
CA ILE A 319 13.79 14.98 -4.91
C ILE A 319 12.78 14.68 -6.03
N PHE A 320 13.23 14.89 -7.26
CA PHE A 320 12.37 14.86 -8.45
C PHE A 320 12.83 13.73 -9.36
N HIS A 321 11.86 12.94 -9.84
CA HIS A 321 12.12 11.92 -10.83
C HIS A 321 12.47 12.57 -12.17
N LYS A 322 13.60 12.19 -12.74
CA LYS A 322 14.02 12.59 -14.09
C LYS A 322 14.42 11.35 -14.86
N TYR A 323 13.89 11.19 -16.07
CA TYR A 323 14.27 10.10 -16.98
C TYR A 323 15.70 10.25 -17.52
N PHE A 324 16.17 11.49 -17.63
CA PHE A 324 17.52 11.81 -18.11
C PHE A 324 18.14 12.87 -17.21
N LEU A 325 19.34 12.61 -16.70
CA LEU A 325 20.13 13.59 -15.97
C LEU A 325 20.87 14.48 -16.96
N GLN A 326 20.37 15.71 -17.16
CA GLN A 326 21.12 16.74 -17.89
C GLN A 326 22.11 17.41 -16.95
N THR A 327 23.41 17.11 -17.12
CA THR A 327 24.50 17.83 -16.44
C THR A 327 25.33 18.57 -17.48
N GLN A 328 25.71 19.82 -17.18
CA GLN A 328 26.63 20.61 -18.03
C GLN A 328 28.08 20.09 -17.97
N GLU A 329 28.41 19.34 -16.92
CA GLU A 329 29.71 18.70 -16.71
C GLU A 329 29.53 17.17 -16.66
N LEU A 330 30.40 16.44 -17.36
CA LEU A 330 30.47 14.97 -17.36
C LEU A 330 31.10 14.44 -16.05
N THR A 331 30.64 14.92 -14.91
CA THR A 331 31.08 14.39 -13.61
C THR A 331 30.30 13.12 -13.32
N LYS A 332 31.02 12.04 -12.96
CA LYS A 332 30.40 10.81 -12.49
C LYS A 332 29.56 11.13 -11.25
N GLN A 333 28.30 10.71 -11.27
CA GLN A 333 27.37 10.88 -10.16
C GLN A 333 27.15 9.53 -9.49
N ASP A 334 27.45 9.43 -8.21
CA ASP A 334 27.21 8.22 -7.43
C ASP A 334 25.93 8.35 -6.62
N CYS A 335 25.14 7.28 -6.61
CA CYS A 335 23.92 7.22 -5.81
C CYS A 335 24.27 7.40 -4.33
N LYS A 336 23.61 8.35 -3.65
CA LYS A 336 23.85 8.63 -2.22
C LYS A 336 23.34 7.55 -1.25
N ILE A 337 22.78 6.45 -1.76
CA ILE A 337 22.30 5.30 -0.97
C ILE A 337 23.23 4.10 -1.16
N CYS A 338 23.44 3.68 -2.41
CA CYS A 338 24.23 2.47 -2.70
C CYS A 338 25.69 2.75 -3.09
N PHE A 339 26.04 4.02 -3.34
CA PHE A 339 27.37 4.48 -3.78
C PHE A 339 27.86 3.90 -5.10
N ASN A 340 26.96 3.32 -5.90
CA ASN A 340 27.23 2.92 -7.27
C ASN A 340 26.93 4.06 -8.23
N GLU A 341 27.61 4.04 -9.38
CA GLU A 341 27.46 5.03 -10.45
C GLU A 341 25.99 5.09 -10.95
N VAL A 342 25.46 6.31 -11.07
CA VAL A 342 24.15 6.59 -11.68
C VAL A 342 24.37 6.91 -13.15
N ARG A 343 23.75 6.12 -14.03
CA ARG A 343 23.84 6.33 -15.47
C ARG A 343 23.03 7.55 -15.88
N LEU A 344 23.65 8.49 -16.57
CA LEU A 344 23.01 9.76 -16.97
C LEU A 344 21.84 9.57 -17.95
N GLU A 345 21.89 8.51 -18.75
CA GLU A 345 20.87 8.14 -19.75
C GLU A 345 19.66 7.42 -19.16
N ARG A 346 19.61 7.27 -17.83
CA ARG A 346 18.58 6.49 -17.13
C ARG A 346 17.94 7.28 -16.01
N GLY A 347 16.74 6.83 -15.65
CA GLY A 347 15.92 7.47 -14.67
C GLY A 347 16.52 7.43 -13.26
N SER A 348 16.40 8.57 -12.57
CA SER A 348 16.90 8.75 -11.20
C SER A 348 16.10 9.83 -10.49
N TYR A 349 16.23 9.89 -9.17
CA TYR A 349 15.75 11.03 -8.39
C TYR A 349 16.91 11.98 -8.09
N SER A 350 16.66 13.27 -8.28
CA SER A 350 17.66 14.32 -8.01
C SER A 350 17.05 15.50 -7.26
N CYS A 351 17.83 16.12 -6.37
CA CYS A 351 17.46 17.42 -5.81
C CYS A 351 17.62 18.51 -6.87
N VAL A 352 16.67 19.46 -6.92
CA VAL A 352 16.71 20.60 -7.86
C VAL A 352 17.23 21.89 -7.21
N LYS A 353 17.45 21.88 -5.90
CA LYS A 353 17.92 23.06 -5.16
C LYS A 353 19.35 23.40 -5.59
N GLN A 354 19.60 24.68 -5.89
CA GLN A 354 20.91 25.14 -6.32
C GLN A 354 21.99 24.80 -5.29
N GLY A 355 23.12 24.28 -5.77
CA GLY A 355 24.23 23.81 -4.93
C GLY A 355 24.03 22.44 -4.28
N CYS A 356 22.88 21.77 -4.48
CA CYS A 356 22.64 20.43 -3.94
C CYS A 356 22.81 19.35 -5.01
N ASN A 357 23.87 18.54 -4.89
CA ASN A 357 24.16 17.44 -5.82
C ASN A 357 23.69 16.07 -5.27
N TYR A 358 22.46 16.02 -4.74
CA TYR A 358 21.88 14.78 -4.22
C TYR A 358 21.19 14.00 -5.34
N VAL A 359 21.73 12.83 -5.67
CA VAL A 359 21.24 11.95 -6.75
C VAL A 359 21.17 10.51 -6.24
N VAL A 360 20.09 9.81 -6.58
CA VAL A 360 19.85 8.42 -6.16
C VAL A 360 19.12 7.62 -7.23
N HIS A 361 19.40 6.31 -7.31
CA HIS A 361 18.65 5.42 -8.20
C HIS A 361 17.18 5.33 -7.77
N VAL A 362 16.27 5.16 -8.74
CA VAL A 362 14.83 4.98 -8.48
C VAL A 362 14.57 3.84 -7.51
N ASN A 363 15.16 2.67 -7.76
CA ASN A 363 14.94 1.50 -6.92
C ASN A 363 15.56 1.63 -5.54
N CYS A 364 16.60 2.44 -5.36
CA CYS A 364 17.18 2.66 -4.02
C CYS A 364 16.28 3.53 -3.14
N VAL A 365 15.58 4.50 -3.72
CA VAL A 365 14.66 5.36 -2.97
C VAL A 365 13.33 4.69 -2.70
N LEU A 366 12.81 3.93 -3.68
CA LEU A 366 11.51 3.26 -3.60
C LEU A 366 11.56 1.88 -2.90
N GLU A 367 12.71 1.52 -2.35
CA GLU A 367 12.91 0.22 -1.71
C GLU A 367 12.11 0.07 -0.41
N ASP A 368 11.92 1.17 0.31
CA ASP A 368 11.29 1.19 1.63
C ASP A 368 10.32 2.37 1.73
N GLU A 369 9.03 2.04 1.78
CA GLU A 369 7.94 3.01 1.88
C GLU A 369 7.98 3.80 3.20
N GLU A 370 8.66 3.31 4.25
CA GLU A 370 8.81 4.04 5.50
C GLU A 370 9.79 5.21 5.39
N LEU A 371 10.62 5.26 4.34
CA LEU A 371 11.66 6.28 4.17
C LEU A 371 11.23 7.48 3.33
N TYR A 372 10.07 7.42 2.67
CA TYR A 372 9.66 8.48 1.78
C TYR A 372 8.17 8.84 1.88
N GLU A 373 7.86 10.08 1.57
CA GLU A 373 6.50 10.58 1.44
C GLU A 373 6.26 11.03 -0.01
N LEU A 374 5.09 10.69 -0.54
CA LEU A 374 4.66 11.08 -1.88
C LEU A 374 4.15 12.52 -1.85
N ILE A 375 4.69 13.35 -2.72
CA ILE A 375 4.31 14.76 -2.81
C ILE A 375 3.58 15.01 -4.13
N GLU A 376 2.40 15.62 -4.04
CA GLU A 376 1.56 15.88 -5.22
C GLU A 376 2.01 17.12 -6.00
N ASP A 377 2.42 18.16 -5.29
CA ASP A 377 2.84 19.45 -5.87
C ASP A 377 4.05 20.06 -5.17
N GLU A 378 4.72 20.97 -5.86
CA GLU A 378 5.95 21.61 -5.37
C GLU A 378 5.70 22.56 -4.17
N LYS A 379 4.47 23.05 -3.96
CA LYS A 379 4.14 23.95 -2.84
C LYS A 379 4.16 23.21 -1.50
N GLN A 380 3.71 21.95 -1.49
CA GLN A 380 3.81 21.11 -0.30
C GLN A 380 5.26 20.95 0.19
N CYS A 381 6.24 20.96 -0.72
CA CYS A 381 7.65 20.92 -0.34
C CYS A 381 8.08 22.18 0.40
N GLU A 382 7.66 23.36 -0.06
CA GLU A 382 7.98 24.65 0.59
C GLU A 382 7.37 24.72 2.00
N GLU A 383 6.11 24.29 2.15
CA GLU A 383 5.44 24.23 3.46
C GLU A 383 6.14 23.29 4.46
N LEU A 384 6.67 22.16 3.99
CA LEU A 384 7.42 21.21 4.81
C LEU A 384 8.76 21.81 5.28
N GLU A 385 9.45 22.56 4.42
CA GLU A 385 10.68 23.28 4.77
C GLU A 385 10.38 24.38 5.83
N GLU A 386 9.31 25.14 5.67
CA GLU A 386 8.91 26.20 6.61
C GLU A 386 8.50 25.64 7.99
N LYS A 387 7.70 24.56 8.03
CA LYS A 387 7.30 23.91 9.30
C LYS A 387 8.50 23.41 10.10
N SER A 388 9.55 22.93 9.42
CA SER A 388 10.79 22.52 10.08
C SER A 388 11.48 23.68 10.80
N MET A 389 11.46 24.90 10.21
CA MET A 389 12.11 26.09 10.77
C MET A 389 11.37 26.68 11.99
N GLN A 390 10.06 26.42 12.12
CA GLN A 390 9.23 26.95 13.22
C GLN A 390 9.22 26.07 14.49
N SER A 391 10.07 25.04 14.56
CA SER A 391 10.00 24.00 15.58
C SER A 391 10.80 24.29 16.88
N SER A 392 11.19 25.52 17.17
CA SER A 392 12.03 25.85 18.34
C SER A 392 11.39 25.49 19.69
N ILE A 393 12.19 24.99 20.64
CA ILE A 393 11.79 24.70 22.03
C ILE A 393 12.27 25.73 23.06
N ILE A 394 12.95 26.77 22.59
CA ILE A 394 13.49 27.85 23.40
C ILE A 394 12.85 29.18 23.03
N ARG A 395 12.73 30.05 24.03
CA ARG A 395 12.43 31.47 23.83
C ARG A 395 13.57 32.29 24.42
N VAL A 396 14.19 33.12 23.60
CA VAL A 396 15.33 33.95 24.00
C VAL A 396 14.81 35.14 24.82
N ILE A 397 15.41 35.36 25.99
CA ILE A 397 15.11 36.49 26.88
C ILE A 397 16.19 37.56 26.76
N GLU A 398 17.46 37.16 26.79
CA GLU A 398 18.62 38.05 26.72
C GLU A 398 19.66 37.50 25.74
N VAL A 399 20.36 38.40 25.05
CA VAL A 399 21.41 38.09 24.08
C VAL A 399 22.71 38.73 24.57
N ASN A 400 23.83 38.01 24.50
CA ASN A 400 25.14 38.53 24.88
C ASN A 400 25.75 39.41 23.77
N GLU A 401 26.90 40.03 24.04
CA GLU A 401 27.63 40.88 23.09
C GLU A 401 28.07 40.12 21.82
N ALA A 402 28.19 38.79 21.90
CA ALA A 402 28.52 37.92 20.77
C ALA A 402 27.30 37.53 19.91
N GLY A 403 26.10 38.02 20.24
CA GLY A 403 24.87 37.70 19.52
C GLY A 403 24.24 36.35 19.88
N GLU A 404 24.73 35.68 20.94
CA GLU A 404 24.20 34.40 21.41
C GLU A 404 23.15 34.57 22.51
N ALA A 405 22.19 33.65 22.61
CA ALA A 405 21.17 33.68 23.64
C ALA A 405 21.78 33.43 25.03
N ALA A 406 21.99 34.51 25.80
CA ALA A 406 22.57 34.48 27.13
C ALA A 406 21.60 33.87 28.17
N LYS A 407 20.29 34.12 27.98
CA LYS A 407 19.23 33.65 28.87
C LYS A 407 18.02 33.20 28.08
N ILE A 408 17.49 32.02 28.41
CA ILE A 408 16.39 31.38 27.67
C ILE A 408 15.31 30.83 28.60
N GLU A 409 14.06 30.85 28.14
CA GLU A 409 13.00 29.97 28.64
C GLU A 409 13.05 28.68 27.83
N HIS A 410 13.07 27.51 28.48
CA HIS A 410 13.18 26.21 27.81
C HIS A 410 11.93 25.37 28.10
N LEU A 411 11.30 24.78 27.07
CA LEU A 411 10.03 24.07 27.23
C LEU A 411 10.06 22.91 28.23
N SER A 412 11.22 22.27 28.42
CA SER A 412 11.37 21.16 29.36
C SER A 412 11.52 21.56 30.82
N HIS A 413 11.69 22.85 31.12
CA HIS A 413 12.08 23.30 32.45
C HIS A 413 11.46 24.66 32.80
N GLN A 414 10.97 24.79 34.03
CA GLN A 414 10.17 25.95 34.44
C GLN A 414 11.00 27.22 34.65
N HIS A 415 12.22 27.10 35.15
CA HIS A 415 13.09 28.26 35.39
C HIS A 415 13.85 28.66 34.12
N CYS A 416 14.29 29.91 34.08
CA CYS A 416 15.18 30.39 33.02
C CYS A 416 16.54 29.69 33.09
N LEU A 417 17.11 29.39 31.93
CA LEU A 417 18.47 28.86 31.82
C LEU A 417 19.43 29.95 31.36
N VAL A 418 20.64 29.95 31.92
CA VAL A 418 21.72 30.90 31.63
C VAL A 418 22.87 30.19 30.96
N LEU A 419 23.45 30.82 29.93
CA LEU A 419 24.59 30.30 29.18
C LEU A 419 25.89 30.46 29.98
N ALA A 420 26.70 29.40 30.05
CA ALA A 420 28.03 29.39 30.64
C ALA A 420 29.00 28.56 29.80
N ASP A 421 30.29 28.91 29.85
CA ASP A 421 31.37 28.25 29.11
C ASP A 421 32.32 27.45 30.01
N LYS A 422 32.47 27.83 31.30
CA LYS A 422 33.27 27.13 32.31
C LYS A 422 32.72 27.33 33.73
N MET A 423 32.88 26.32 34.59
CA MET A 423 32.71 26.44 36.04
C MET A 423 33.88 25.78 36.78
N GLU A 424 34.26 26.33 37.93
CA GLU A 424 35.50 26.03 38.66
C GLU A 424 35.59 24.62 39.29
N GLU A 425 34.51 23.83 39.31
CA GLU A 425 34.48 22.50 39.95
C GLU A 425 34.15 21.37 38.97
N GLU A 426 35.04 20.37 38.88
CA GLU A 426 34.84 19.08 38.19
C GLU A 426 33.86 18.16 38.96
N ILE A 427 32.65 18.62 39.21
CA ILE A 427 31.57 17.74 39.68
C ILE A 427 31.11 16.89 38.47
N ASP A 428 30.77 15.60 38.68
CA ASP A 428 30.16 14.65 37.71
C ASP A 428 28.77 15.13 37.23
N ARG A 429 28.71 16.35 36.67
CA ARG A 429 27.51 17.00 36.15
C ARG A 429 27.25 16.43 34.77
N LYS A 430 26.03 15.91 34.59
CA LYS A 430 25.57 15.32 33.32
C LYS A 430 24.52 16.24 32.73
N CYS A 431 24.49 16.29 31.41
CA CYS A 431 23.43 16.94 30.68
C CYS A 431 22.12 16.17 30.91
N ASP A 432 21.08 16.82 31.42
CA ASP A 432 19.75 16.23 31.65
C ASP A 432 19.08 15.79 30.35
N GLY A 433 19.53 16.32 29.20
CA GLY A 433 19.02 15.94 27.89
C GLY A 433 19.66 14.65 27.33
N CYS A 434 20.98 14.53 27.34
CA CYS A 434 21.70 13.43 26.69
C CYS A 434 22.45 12.48 27.64
N MET A 435 22.46 12.79 28.93
CA MET A 435 23.14 12.06 30.02
C MET A 435 24.66 11.95 29.90
N LEU A 436 25.27 12.68 28.96
CA LEU A 436 26.73 12.75 28.85
C LEU A 436 27.28 13.84 29.79
N PRO A 437 28.54 13.71 30.24
CA PRO A 437 29.20 14.74 31.05
C PRO A 437 29.16 16.12 30.37
N ILE A 438 28.99 17.16 31.18
CA ILE A 438 29.16 18.55 30.73
C ILE A 438 30.67 18.80 30.54
N SER A 439 31.05 19.37 29.39
CA SER A 439 32.48 19.63 29.08
C SER A 439 32.76 21.02 28.51
N ASN A 440 31.84 21.56 27.69
CA ASN A 440 31.98 22.82 26.96
C ASN A 440 30.76 23.72 27.27
N ILE A 441 30.43 24.68 26.40
CA ILE A 441 29.29 25.59 26.52
C ILE A 441 27.97 24.87 26.86
N PHE A 442 27.32 25.31 27.94
CA PHE A 442 26.09 24.72 28.46
C PHE A 442 25.12 25.80 28.98
N TYR A 443 23.86 25.41 29.10
CA TYR A 443 22.82 26.14 29.81
C TYR A 443 22.62 25.51 31.19
N TYR A 444 22.50 26.34 32.23
CA TYR A 444 22.20 25.87 33.58
C TYR A 444 21.10 26.70 34.23
N CYS A 445 20.40 26.08 35.18
CA CYS A 445 19.46 26.77 36.05
C CYS A 445 20.17 27.25 37.32
N SER A 446 19.95 28.51 37.72
CA SER A 446 20.46 29.04 38.99
C SER A 446 19.69 28.56 40.22
N GLU A 447 18.47 28.03 40.02
CA GLU A 447 17.54 27.66 41.10
C GLU A 447 17.54 26.16 41.40
N CYS A 448 18.00 25.31 40.49
CA CYS A 448 18.01 23.86 40.66
C CYS A 448 19.15 23.20 39.86
N PRO A 449 19.54 21.95 40.17
CA PRO A 449 20.67 21.28 39.51
C PRO A 449 20.27 20.73 38.12
N PHE A 450 19.89 21.62 37.21
CA PHE A 450 19.50 21.31 35.83
C PHE A 450 20.51 21.88 34.83
N PHE A 451 21.03 21.04 33.95
CA PHE A 451 22.12 21.35 33.02
C PHE A 451 21.82 20.77 31.63
N LEU A 452 21.99 21.57 30.58
CA LEU A 452 21.89 21.11 29.19
C LEU A 452 23.11 21.59 28.40
N HIS A 453 23.70 20.72 27.57
CA HIS A 453 24.60 21.24 26.52
C HIS A 453 23.85 22.24 25.65
N LYS A 454 24.54 23.27 25.14
CA LYS A 454 23.94 24.22 24.18
C LYS A 454 23.19 23.51 23.05
N THR A 455 23.82 22.50 22.45
CA THR A 455 23.23 21.68 21.38
C THR A 455 22.06 20.77 21.82
N CYS A 456 21.86 20.55 23.12
CA CYS A 456 20.71 19.82 23.64
C CYS A 456 19.55 20.77 23.96
N ALA A 457 19.84 22.00 24.39
CA ALA A 457 18.83 23.04 24.60
C ALA A 457 18.25 23.57 23.28
N GLU A 458 19.06 23.63 22.23
CA GLU A 458 18.67 24.13 20.90
C GLU A 458 18.07 23.04 19.99
N LEU A 459 17.68 21.88 20.53
CA LEU A 459 17.07 20.81 19.73
C LEU A 459 15.71 21.26 19.16
N PRO A 460 15.35 20.87 17.93
CA PRO A 460 14.03 21.16 17.39
C PRO A 460 12.97 20.26 18.06
N ARG A 461 11.78 20.82 18.29
CA ARG A 461 10.60 20.09 18.81
C ARG A 461 10.17 18.99 17.86
N PHE A 462 10.24 19.25 16.57
CA PHE A 462 9.91 18.31 15.51
C PHE A 462 11.16 18.06 14.66
N LYS A 463 11.51 16.79 14.47
CA LYS A 463 12.68 16.41 13.69
C LYS A 463 12.31 15.29 12.73
N GLN A 464 12.47 15.49 11.43
CA GLN A 464 12.47 14.38 10.48
C GLN A 464 13.80 13.62 10.64
N HIS A 465 13.74 12.37 11.09
CA HIS A 465 14.93 11.53 11.23
C HIS A 465 15.16 10.74 9.94
N TRP A 466 16.41 10.53 9.52
CA TRP A 466 16.74 9.83 8.26
C TRP A 466 16.29 8.37 8.18
N PHE A 467 15.77 7.82 9.28
CA PHE A 467 15.28 6.44 9.38
C PHE A 467 13.78 6.33 9.09
N HIS A 468 13.04 7.43 9.07
CA HIS A 468 11.59 7.39 8.87
C HIS A 468 11.08 8.71 8.29
N HIS A 469 10.12 8.66 7.36
CA HIS A 469 9.56 9.85 6.73
C HIS A 469 8.75 10.73 7.70
N SER A 470 8.07 10.14 8.69
CA SER A 470 7.33 10.92 9.69
C SER A 470 8.23 11.72 10.63
N ASN A 471 7.75 12.90 11.06
CA ASN A 471 8.42 13.72 12.05
C ASN A 471 8.43 13.05 13.43
N ALA A 472 9.58 13.10 14.08
CA ALA A 472 9.74 12.73 15.46
C ALA A 472 9.45 13.92 16.37
N THR A 473 8.69 13.69 17.44
CA THR A 473 8.36 14.72 18.43
C THR A 473 9.27 14.59 19.64
N LEU A 474 9.86 15.71 20.07
CA LEU A 474 10.71 15.75 21.25
C LEU A 474 9.85 15.68 22.52
N ASN A 475 10.17 14.71 23.37
CA ASN A 475 9.56 14.45 24.66
C ASN A 475 10.61 14.55 25.78
N PHE A 476 10.15 14.96 26.95
CA PHE A 476 10.97 15.16 28.15
C PHE A 476 10.73 14.09 29.23
N ASP A 477 9.96 13.05 28.90
CA ASP A 477 9.57 11.99 29.82
C ASP A 477 10.78 11.23 30.40
N SER A 478 10.73 10.98 31.70
CA SER A 478 11.82 10.33 32.43
C SER A 478 11.88 8.82 32.16
N SER A 479 13.03 8.39 31.61
CA SER A 479 13.46 6.99 31.40
C SER A 479 12.61 6.15 30.43
N LYS A 480 13.11 5.98 29.20
CA LYS A 480 12.51 5.12 28.17
C LYS A 480 13.52 4.14 27.59
N TRP A 481 13.00 3.07 26.97
CA TRP A 481 13.81 2.13 26.20
C TRP A 481 14.05 2.65 24.78
N CYS A 482 15.30 2.78 24.35
CA CYS A 482 15.61 3.24 22.99
C CYS A 482 15.61 2.08 21.98
N ASN A 483 14.82 2.20 20.91
CA ASN A 483 14.67 1.20 19.85
C ASN A 483 15.96 0.97 19.03
N PHE A 484 16.87 1.94 18.99
CA PHE A 484 18.11 1.91 18.22
C PHE A 484 19.26 1.29 19.00
N CYS A 485 19.69 1.93 20.09
CA CYS A 485 20.81 1.42 20.89
C CYS A 485 20.42 0.26 21.81
N ARG A 486 19.13 -0.06 21.96
CA ARG A 486 18.61 -1.14 22.82
C ARG A 486 19.08 -1.01 24.28
N ARG A 487 19.02 0.21 24.80
CA ARG A 487 19.36 0.54 26.18
C ARG A 487 18.22 1.32 26.81
N SER A 488 18.07 1.15 28.12
CA SER A 488 17.32 2.11 28.92
C SER A 488 18.12 3.40 28.99
N CYS A 489 17.56 4.50 28.52
CA CYS A 489 18.16 5.82 28.57
C CYS A 489 17.26 6.74 29.41
N SER A 490 17.86 7.63 30.19
CA SER A 490 17.18 8.78 30.80
C SER A 490 17.45 10.04 29.98
N GLY A 491 16.69 11.11 30.23
CA GLY A 491 16.79 12.37 29.52
C GLY A 491 15.77 12.49 28.38
N PHE A 492 16.10 13.26 27.34
CA PHE A 492 15.15 13.58 26.28
C PHE A 492 15.06 12.47 25.21
N PHE A 493 13.89 12.34 24.61
CA PHE A 493 13.59 11.34 23.58
C PHE A 493 12.85 11.96 22.41
N TYR A 494 13.11 11.43 21.22
CA TYR A 494 12.27 11.62 20.06
C TYR A 494 11.34 10.43 19.90
N GLU A 495 10.05 10.69 19.77
CA GLU A 495 9.02 9.68 19.53
C GLU A 495 8.49 9.79 18.10
N ILE A 496 8.42 8.66 17.41
CA ILE A 496 7.80 8.55 16.07
C ILE A 496 6.63 7.56 16.16
N GLY A 497 5.45 8.01 15.72
CA GLY A 497 4.28 7.15 15.52
C GLY A 497 3.69 6.51 16.78
N GLY A 498 4.07 6.93 17.99
CA GLY A 498 3.53 6.38 19.24
C GLY A 498 4.26 5.14 19.80
N TYR A 499 5.27 4.63 19.11
CA TYR A 499 5.93 3.35 19.48
C TYR A 499 7.44 3.33 19.26
N LEU A 500 7.99 4.24 18.45
CA LEU A 500 9.42 4.28 18.16
C LEU A 500 10.09 5.36 19.01
N GLU A 501 10.86 4.93 20.00
CA GLU A 501 11.54 5.81 20.96
C GLU A 501 13.04 5.89 20.64
N ILE A 502 13.53 7.11 20.40
CA ILE A 502 14.90 7.39 20.01
C ILE A 502 15.54 8.33 21.04
N CYS A 503 16.54 7.86 21.79
CA CYS A 503 17.28 8.77 22.67
C CYS A 503 18.08 9.80 21.85
N ILE A 504 18.35 10.98 22.40
CA ILE A 504 19.07 12.06 21.69
C ILE A 504 20.41 11.61 21.10
N ARG A 505 21.13 10.73 21.79
CA ARG A 505 22.41 10.18 21.29
C ARG A 505 22.21 9.44 19.97
N CYS A 506 21.17 8.61 19.87
CA CYS A 506 20.86 7.90 18.62
C CYS A 506 20.33 8.86 17.56
N ALA A 507 19.49 9.83 17.95
CA ALA A 507 18.90 10.79 17.02
C ALA A 507 19.92 11.75 16.38
N LYS A 508 21.13 11.88 16.96
CA LYS A 508 22.25 12.68 16.42
C LYS A 508 23.14 11.91 15.44
N VAL A 509 23.03 10.59 15.39
CA VAL A 509 23.81 9.77 14.46
C VAL A 509 23.36 10.07 13.04
N ALA A 510 24.29 10.38 12.14
CA ALA A 510 24.02 10.54 10.72
C ALA A 510 23.89 9.18 10.01
N ASP A 511 23.26 9.14 8.84
CA ASP A 511 23.14 7.92 8.02
C ASP A 511 24.48 7.49 7.40
N ILE A 512 25.41 8.44 7.25
CA ILE A 512 26.82 8.25 6.87
C ILE A 512 27.70 8.84 7.96
N ILE A 513 28.67 8.06 8.44
CA ILE A 513 29.51 8.43 9.58
C ILE A 513 30.99 8.15 9.32
N GLU A 514 31.83 8.96 9.93
CA GLU A 514 33.23 8.63 10.19
C GLU A 514 33.30 7.87 11.51
N CYS A 515 33.99 6.73 11.53
CA CYS A 515 34.18 5.94 12.73
C CYS A 515 35.66 6.04 13.13
N GLU A 516 35.96 6.50 14.35
CA GLU A 516 37.35 6.64 14.79
C GLU A 516 38.13 5.31 14.75
N GLY A 517 37.43 4.18 14.90
CA GLY A 517 37.98 2.83 14.78
C GLY A 517 38.10 2.29 13.35
N HIS A 518 37.73 3.05 12.32
CA HIS A 518 37.77 2.59 10.93
C HIS A 518 38.04 3.71 9.93
N GLN A 519 39.07 3.56 9.08
CA GLN A 519 39.51 4.60 8.15
C GLN A 519 38.47 5.01 7.08
N HIS A 520 37.48 4.16 6.79
CA HIS A 520 36.46 4.46 5.78
C HIS A 520 35.16 4.93 6.40
N PHE A 521 34.41 5.74 5.65
CA PHE A 521 33.03 6.04 5.98
C PHE A 521 32.19 4.77 6.08
N LEU A 522 31.32 4.73 7.09
CA LEU A 522 30.29 3.72 7.23
C LEU A 522 28.95 4.33 6.86
N PHE A 523 28.11 3.57 6.16
CA PHE A 523 26.75 3.97 5.84
C PHE A 523 25.76 2.95 6.37
N PHE A 524 24.56 3.40 6.72
CA PHE A 524 23.54 2.51 7.25
C PHE A 524 22.85 1.69 6.16
N ASP A 525 23.01 0.37 6.23
CA ASP A 525 22.39 -0.61 5.34
C ASP A 525 21.28 -1.37 6.09
N PHE A 526 20.03 -1.11 5.69
CA PHE A 526 18.83 -1.76 6.23
C PHE A 526 18.75 -3.26 5.92
N LYS A 527 19.45 -3.74 4.90
CA LYS A 527 19.48 -5.14 4.46
C LYS A 527 20.64 -5.93 5.03
N TYR A 528 21.56 -5.29 5.72
CA TYR A 528 22.64 -6.01 6.37
C TYR A 528 22.07 -6.97 7.42
N ARG A 529 22.39 -8.26 7.29
CA ARG A 529 21.91 -9.34 8.16
C ARG A 529 23.03 -10.17 8.73
N GLU A 530 24.28 -9.70 8.72
CA GLU A 530 25.40 -10.44 9.31
C GLU A 530 25.67 -10.00 10.76
N LYS A 531 26.77 -10.51 11.35
CA LYS A 531 27.18 -10.15 12.72
C LYS A 531 27.83 -8.77 12.75
N CYS A 532 27.60 -8.06 13.86
CA CYS A 532 28.31 -6.84 14.22
C CYS A 532 29.76 -7.19 14.59
N ASN A 533 30.74 -6.45 14.04
CA ASN A 533 32.15 -6.63 14.38
C ASN A 533 32.46 -6.25 15.84
N GLY A 534 31.69 -5.33 16.44
CA GLY A 534 31.91 -4.88 17.82
C GLY A 534 31.42 -5.88 18.87
N CYS A 535 30.16 -6.34 18.79
CA CYS A 535 29.57 -7.21 19.82
C CYS A 535 29.37 -8.67 19.39
N GLY A 536 29.60 -9.01 18.11
CA GLY A 536 29.36 -10.35 17.57
C GLY A 536 27.89 -10.76 17.41
N ILE A 537 26.93 -9.89 17.75
CA ILE A 537 25.49 -10.16 17.64
C ILE A 537 25.01 -9.93 16.21
N TRP A 538 24.02 -10.71 15.79
CA TRP A 538 23.35 -10.58 14.49
C TRP A 538 22.56 -9.26 14.36
N CYS A 539 22.87 -8.49 13.32
CA CYS A 539 22.24 -7.21 13.00
C CYS A 539 20.86 -7.40 12.36
N ARG A 540 19.82 -7.63 13.17
CA ARG A 540 18.46 -7.87 12.65
C ARG A 540 17.77 -6.65 12.02
N ARG A 541 18.20 -5.43 12.34
CA ARG A 541 17.60 -4.16 11.89
C ARG A 541 18.55 -3.34 11.00
N GLY A 542 19.48 -4.01 10.32
CA GLY A 542 20.54 -3.34 9.58
C GLY A 542 21.74 -2.94 10.45
N ALA A 543 22.77 -2.41 9.81
CA ALA A 543 24.02 -1.99 10.44
C ALA A 543 24.71 -0.89 9.63
N PHE A 544 25.61 -0.15 10.29
CA PHE A 544 26.56 0.70 9.60
C PHE A 544 27.66 -0.16 9.01
N ARG A 545 27.78 -0.21 7.67
CA ARG A 545 28.78 -1.02 6.99
C ARG A 545 29.73 -0.18 6.16
N CYS A 546 30.95 -0.69 5.99
CA CYS A 546 31.92 -0.16 5.06
C CYS A 546 31.59 -0.60 3.63
N GLY A 547 31.71 0.31 2.66
CA GLY A 547 31.60 -0.02 1.24
C GLY A 547 32.83 -0.73 0.67
N LYS A 548 33.99 -0.61 1.32
CA LYS A 548 35.29 -1.10 0.83
C LYS A 548 35.78 -2.38 1.50
N CYS A 549 35.27 -2.71 2.67
CA CYS A 549 35.65 -3.91 3.42
C CYS A 549 34.46 -4.50 4.18
N ARG A 550 34.65 -5.64 4.85
CA ARG A 550 33.59 -6.36 5.60
C ARG A 550 33.30 -5.80 6.98
N PHE A 551 33.80 -4.61 7.31
CA PHE A 551 33.58 -4.01 8.63
C PHE A 551 32.14 -3.47 8.74
N ALA A 552 31.44 -3.86 9.80
CA ALA A 552 30.12 -3.37 10.12
C ALA A 552 29.86 -3.28 11.63
N LEU A 553 29.16 -2.24 12.05
CA LEU A 553 28.76 -2.01 13.44
C LEU A 553 27.25 -1.84 13.54
N ASP A 554 26.65 -2.50 14.54
CA ASP A 554 25.28 -2.20 14.91
C ASP A 554 25.17 -0.81 15.57
N PHE A 555 23.94 -0.29 15.62
CA PHE A 555 23.65 1.03 16.18
C PHE A 555 24.01 1.17 17.67
N GLY A 556 23.90 0.07 18.44
CA GLY A 556 24.21 0.06 19.86
C GLY A 556 25.71 0.19 20.12
N CYS A 557 26.51 -0.59 19.40
CA CYS A 557 27.97 -0.56 19.45
C CYS A 557 28.49 0.82 19.01
N LEU A 558 27.92 1.37 17.94
CA LEU A 558 28.31 2.69 17.45
C LEU A 558 28.08 3.81 18.48
N THR A 559 26.98 3.74 19.23
CA THR A 559 26.60 4.78 20.19
C THR A 559 27.23 4.60 21.57
N LEU A 560 28.20 3.69 21.71
CA LEU A 560 29.00 3.59 22.93
C LEU A 560 29.93 4.82 23.05
N PRO A 561 30.13 5.35 24.26
CA PRO A 561 31.12 6.38 24.47
C PRO A 561 32.52 5.82 24.18
N HIS A 562 33.34 6.59 23.47
CA HIS A 562 34.73 6.24 23.15
C HIS A 562 35.62 6.14 24.40
N SER A 563 35.21 6.79 25.49
CA SER A 563 35.87 6.67 26.78
C SER A 563 34.86 6.56 27.92
N ALA A 564 35.12 5.68 28.87
CA ALA A 564 34.32 5.54 30.09
C ALA A 564 35.21 5.69 31.33
N LEU A 565 34.67 6.35 32.36
CA LEU A 565 35.26 6.34 33.69
C LEU A 565 34.72 5.13 34.45
N HIS A 566 35.62 4.34 35.02
CA HIS A 566 35.23 3.28 35.95
C HIS A 566 35.45 3.79 37.38
N LYS A 567 34.55 3.46 38.33
CA LYS A 567 34.61 3.98 39.71
C LYS A 567 35.92 3.68 40.47
N ILE A 568 36.70 2.73 39.97
CA ILE A 568 37.94 2.23 40.59
C ILE A 568 39.18 2.62 39.77
N ASP A 569 38.98 3.21 38.59
CA ASP A 569 40.09 3.58 37.69
C ASP A 569 40.19 5.11 37.62
N GLU A 570 41.36 5.64 37.95
CA GLU A 570 41.67 7.07 37.79
C GLU A 570 41.77 7.46 36.30
N HIS A 571 42.04 6.50 35.41
CA HIS A 571 42.19 6.74 33.99
C HIS A 571 40.89 6.40 33.25
N LYS A 572 40.60 7.19 32.21
CA LYS A 572 39.50 6.91 31.29
C LYS A 572 39.84 5.68 30.44
N LEU A 573 39.04 4.63 30.56
CA LEU A 573 39.10 3.46 29.69
C LEU A 573 38.66 3.86 28.29
N LYS A 574 39.49 3.59 27.28
CA LYS A 574 39.18 3.88 25.87
C LYS A 574 38.66 2.63 25.16
N LEU A 575 37.62 2.79 24.35
CA LEU A 575 37.10 1.73 23.50
C LEU A 575 38.03 1.55 22.29
N THR A 576 38.64 0.38 22.16
CA THR A 576 39.42 0.00 20.98
C THR A 576 38.66 -1.03 20.14
N TYR A 577 38.83 -0.98 18.82
CA TYR A 577 38.15 -1.86 17.86
C TYR A 577 39.07 -2.95 17.28
N HIS A 578 40.27 -3.07 17.85
CA HIS A 578 41.29 -4.05 17.52
C HIS A 578 41.86 -4.62 18.82
N ASP A 579 42.05 -5.94 18.85
CA ASP A 579 42.93 -6.58 19.82
C ASP A 579 44.38 -6.33 19.35
N GLU A 580 45.24 -5.81 20.23
CA GLU A 580 46.70 -5.78 20.01
C GLU A 580 47.34 -7.14 20.29
#